data_AF-A0A5E4I4K4-F1
#
_entry.id   AF-A0A5E4I4K4-F1
#
_cell.length_a   1.000
_cell.length_b   1.000
_cell.length_c   1.000
_cell.angle_alpha   90.00
_cell.angle_beta   90.00
_cell.angle_gamma   90.00
#
_symmetry.space_group_name_H-M   'P 1'
#
loop_
_entity.id
_entity.type
_entity.pdbx_description
1 polymer ?
#
loop_
_entity_poly.entity_id
_entity_poly.type
_entity_poly.pdbx_seq_one_letter_code
_entity_poly.pdbx_strand_id
1 'polypeptide(L)'
;MKPATITQAAKSPQKKAPAPMEEPGFGWRVGISVLVVFGWVIFLVVWLLFYAGSFSGYQNLAVILVSLLVGIAILVASWASWGVKYGYKYRHKWKEECNEK
;
A
#
# COMPACT_ATOMS: atom_id res chain seq x y z
N MET A 1 -58.88 -0.51 -33.48
CA MET A 1 -57.80 -1.44 -33.93
C MET A 1 -56.46 -0.73 -33.80
N LYS A 2 -55.43 -1.50 -33.41
CA LYS A 2 -54.05 -1.16 -32.99
C LYS A 2 -53.90 -0.82 -31.49
N PRO A 3 -52.84 -1.37 -30.88
CA PRO A 3 -51.54 -0.72 -30.98
C PRO A 3 -50.43 -1.61 -31.57
N ALA A 4 -49.59 -0.98 -32.40
CA ALA A 4 -48.24 -1.43 -32.67
C ALA A 4 -47.35 -0.93 -31.53
N THR A 5 -46.80 -1.84 -30.74
CA THR A 5 -45.77 -1.50 -29.75
C THR A 5 -44.64 -2.49 -29.92
N ILE A 6 -43.62 -2.06 -30.66
CA ILE A 6 -42.33 -2.74 -30.76
C ILE A 6 -41.65 -2.58 -29.39
N THR A 7 -41.75 -3.60 -28.55
CA THR A 7 -40.99 -3.70 -27.29
C THR A 7 -39.81 -4.65 -27.52
N GLN A 8 -38.73 -4.16 -28.11
CA GLN A 8 -37.42 -4.81 -28.07
C GLN A 8 -36.33 -3.73 -28.15
N ALA A 9 -36.20 -2.96 -27.06
CA ALA A 9 -34.99 -2.20 -26.75
C ALA A 9 -34.85 -2.12 -25.22
N ALA A 10 -35.06 -3.25 -24.53
CA ALA A 10 -34.65 -3.40 -23.15
C ALA A 10 -33.13 -3.57 -23.13
N LYS A 11 -32.44 -2.41 -23.16
CA LYS A 11 -31.24 -2.10 -22.40
C LYS A 11 -30.39 -3.33 -22.07
N SER A 12 -29.37 -3.57 -22.90
CA SER A 12 -28.21 -4.40 -22.55
C SER A 12 -27.87 -4.20 -21.07
N PRO A 13 -27.60 -5.25 -20.28
CA PRO A 13 -27.15 -5.07 -18.91
C PRO A 13 -25.82 -4.31 -18.97
N GLN A 14 -25.91 -2.99 -18.80
CA GLN A 14 -24.77 -2.12 -18.58
C GLN A 14 -24.11 -2.66 -17.33
N LYS A 15 -23.07 -3.48 -17.53
CA LYS A 15 -22.19 -3.98 -16.48
C LYS A 15 -21.59 -2.72 -15.87
N LYS A 16 -22.17 -2.28 -14.75
CA LYS A 16 -21.83 -1.04 -14.05
C LYS A 16 -20.31 -1.03 -13.93
N ALA A 17 -19.66 -0.12 -14.67
CA ALA A 17 -18.23 0.10 -14.47
C ALA A 17 -18.03 0.32 -12.98
N PRO A 18 -17.08 -0.36 -12.32
CA PRO A 18 -16.85 -0.13 -10.91
C PRO A 18 -16.63 1.37 -10.73
N ALA A 19 -17.33 1.97 -9.77
CA ALA A 19 -17.09 3.35 -9.37
C ALA A 19 -15.57 3.54 -9.20
N PRO A 20 -15.01 4.72 -9.55
CA PRO A 20 -13.59 4.98 -9.32
C PRO A 20 -13.28 4.58 -7.89
N MET A 21 -12.41 3.59 -7.77
CA MET A 21 -12.20 2.85 -6.54
C MET A 21 -11.65 3.83 -5.50
N GLU A 22 -12.52 4.38 -4.65
CA GLU A 22 -12.10 4.89 -3.36
C GLU A 22 -11.62 3.67 -2.57
N GLU A 23 -10.38 3.22 -2.81
CA GLU A 23 -9.77 2.16 -2.02
C GLU A 23 -9.51 2.73 -0.62
N PRO A 24 -10.29 2.33 0.41
CA PRO A 24 -10.13 2.85 1.76
C PRO A 24 -8.88 2.20 2.34
N GLY A 25 -7.72 2.82 2.10
CA GLY A 25 -6.44 2.28 2.54
C GLY A 25 -5.20 3.02 2.08
N PHE A 26 -5.29 3.84 1.02
CA PHE A 26 -4.10 4.53 0.50
C PHE A 26 -3.66 5.71 1.39
N GLY A 27 -4.59 6.59 1.77
CA GLY A 27 -4.26 7.83 2.49
C GLY A 27 -3.61 7.63 3.86
N TRP A 28 -4.14 6.73 4.68
CA TRP A 28 -3.59 6.45 6.02
C TRP A 28 -2.18 5.85 5.96
N ARG A 29 -1.89 5.01 4.96
CA ARG A 29 -0.55 4.40 4.79
C ARG A 29 0.48 5.42 4.36
N VAL A 30 0.10 6.35 3.49
CA VAL A 30 0.95 7.49 3.13
C VAL A 30 1.22 8.33 4.38
N GLY A 31 0.20 8.63 5.18
CA GLY A 31 0.36 9.32 6.46
C GLY A 31 1.35 8.63 7.42
N ILE A 32 1.22 7.31 7.60
CA ILE A 32 2.18 6.53 8.41
C ILE A 32 3.59 6.64 7.83
N SER A 33 3.76 6.46 6.51
CA SER A 33 5.10 6.51 5.92
C SER A 33 5.78 7.87 6.12
N VAL A 34 5.02 8.96 6.01
CA VAL A 34 5.50 10.32 6.28
C VAL A 34 5.89 10.44 7.76
N LEU A 35 5.03 10.06 8.69
CA LEU A 35 5.33 10.11 10.13
C LEU A 35 6.56 9.27 10.51
N VAL A 36 6.72 8.08 9.91
CA VAL A 36 7.87 7.21 10.14
C VAL A 36 9.16 7.87 9.66
N VAL A 37 9.16 8.44 8.44
CA VAL A 37 10.35 9.12 7.90
C VAL A 37 10.70 10.36 8.72
N PHE A 38 9.72 11.21 9.02
CA PHE A 38 9.96 12.42 9.83
C PHE A 38 10.41 12.08 11.26
N GLY A 39 9.75 11.11 11.91
CA GLY A 39 10.14 10.63 13.23
C GLY A 39 11.55 10.04 13.23
N TRP A 40 11.93 9.32 12.17
CA TRP A 40 13.27 8.76 12.02
C TRP A 40 14.34 9.85 11.82
N VAL A 41 14.06 10.88 11.02
CA VAL A 41 14.98 12.03 10.86
C VAL A 41 15.15 12.78 12.17
N ILE A 42 14.06 13.04 12.90
CA ILE A 42 14.13 13.68 14.22
C ILE A 42 14.98 12.85 15.18
N PHE A 43 14.79 11.53 15.21
CA PHE A 43 15.61 10.60 15.99
C PHE A 43 17.11 10.73 15.63
N LEU A 44 17.46 10.76 14.33
CA LEU A 44 18.85 10.91 13.89
C LEU A 44 19.44 12.25 14.36
N VAL A 45 18.70 13.35 14.24
CA VAL A 45 19.18 14.68 14.68
C VAL A 45 19.45 14.69 16.19
N VAL A 46 18.51 14.17 16.99
CA VAL A 46 18.68 14.08 18.45
C VAL A 46 19.87 13.17 18.80
N TRP A 47 20.00 12.03 18.11
CA TRP A 47 21.11 11.11 18.31
C TRP A 47 22.46 11.78 18.01
N LEU A 48 22.60 12.44 16.86
CA LEU A 48 23.85 13.06 16.43
C LEU A 48 24.26 14.21 17.36
N LEU A 49 23.32 15.02 17.85
CA LEU A 49 23.64 16.18 18.67
C LEU A 49 23.94 15.82 20.13
N PHE A 50 23.22 14.87 20.72
CA PHE A 50 23.29 14.60 22.16
C PHE A 50 24.05 13.31 22.52
N TYR A 51 24.02 12.30 21.65
CA TYR A 51 24.56 10.97 21.96
C TYR A 51 25.82 10.62 21.16
N ALA A 52 26.00 11.14 19.95
CA ALA A 52 27.13 10.73 19.13
C ALA A 52 28.51 11.07 19.75
N GLY A 53 28.58 12.10 20.59
CA GLY A 53 29.82 12.50 21.28
C GLY A 53 30.26 11.54 22.39
N SER A 54 29.36 10.73 22.96
CA SER A 54 29.68 9.78 24.04
C SER A 54 30.04 8.38 23.52
N PHE A 55 29.78 8.09 22.25
CA PHE A 55 30.04 6.81 21.61
C PHE A 55 31.27 6.86 20.70
N SER A 56 31.98 5.73 20.58
CA SER A 56 33.07 5.61 19.61
C SER A 56 32.53 5.61 18.16
N GLY A 57 33.38 5.89 17.18
CA GLY A 57 32.97 5.93 15.76
C GLY A 57 32.26 4.65 15.30
N TYR A 58 32.71 3.48 15.76
CA TYR A 58 32.07 2.20 15.44
C TYR A 58 30.70 2.01 16.11
N GLN A 59 30.55 2.49 17.35
CA GLN A 59 29.28 2.41 18.07
C GLN A 59 28.20 3.31 17.42
N ASN A 60 28.59 4.50 16.98
CA ASN A 60 27.71 5.38 16.22
C ASN A 60 27.25 4.74 14.91
N LEU A 61 28.18 4.11 14.18
CA LEU A 61 27.85 3.40 12.95
C LEU A 61 26.89 2.23 13.19
N ALA A 62 27.10 1.45 14.26
CA ALA A 62 26.20 0.38 14.64
C ALA A 62 24.78 0.90 14.93
N VAL A 63 24.64 2.01 15.65
CA VAL A 63 23.33 2.60 15.93
C VAL A 63 22.63 3.08 14.66
N ILE A 64 23.36 3.71 13.73
CA ILE A 64 22.80 4.13 12.44
C ILE A 64 22.28 2.92 11.65
N LEU A 65 23.07 1.85 11.57
CA LEU A 65 22.69 0.61 10.87
C LEU A 65 21.46 -0.06 11.50
N VAL A 66 21.40 -0.13 12.83
CA VAL A 66 20.22 -0.67 13.54
C VAL A 66 19.00 0.20 13.27
N SER A 67 19.14 1.53 13.30
CA SER A 67 18.02 2.44 13.04
C SER A 67 17.49 2.31 11.60
N LEU A 68 18.38 2.11 10.62
CA LEU A 68 18.04 1.84 9.23
C LEU A 68 17.23 0.55 9.11
N LEU A 69 17.68 -0.53 9.75
CA LEU A 69 16.96 -1.81 9.75
C LEU A 69 15.56 -1.67 10.34
N VAL A 70 15.42 -0.92 11.43
CA VAL A 70 14.11 -0.65 12.05
C VAL A 70 13.20 0.14 11.10
N GLY A 71 13.71 1.22 10.49
CA GLY A 71 12.95 2.02 9.53
C GLY A 71 12.48 1.19 8.33
N ILE A 72 13.38 0.42 7.73
CA ILE A 72 13.07 -0.48 6.60
C ILE A 72 12.05 -1.54 7.02
N ALA A 73 12.19 -2.14 8.20
CA ALA A 73 11.26 -3.16 8.68
C ALA A 73 9.83 -2.60 8.83
N ILE A 74 9.67 -1.39 9.38
CA ILE A 74 8.37 -0.73 9.52
C ILE A 74 7.76 -0.43 8.14
N LEU A 75 8.57 0.08 7.22
CA LEU A 75 8.17 0.36 5.84
C LEU A 75 7.73 -0.93 5.14
N VAL A 76 8.56 -1.98 5.16
CA VAL A 76 8.24 -3.27 4.54
C VAL A 76 6.98 -3.88 5.16
N ALA A 77 6.84 -3.90 6.49
CA ALA A 77 5.66 -4.44 7.14
C ALA A 77 4.37 -3.71 6.75
N SER A 78 4.45 -2.39 6.58
CA SER A 78 3.32 -1.54 6.17
C SER A 78 2.79 -1.89 4.78
N TRP A 79 3.64 -2.41 3.89
CA TRP A 79 3.28 -2.72 2.50
C TRP A 79 3.17 -4.23 2.20
N ALA A 80 3.91 -5.08 2.91
CA ALA A 80 3.98 -6.53 2.67
C ALA A 80 2.63 -7.22 2.88
N SER A 81 1.87 -6.82 3.91
CA SER A 81 0.55 -7.39 4.21
C SER A 81 -0.46 -7.19 3.06
N TRP A 82 -0.34 -6.10 2.31
CA TRP A 82 -1.23 -5.80 1.18
C TRP A 82 -0.74 -6.45 -0.12
N GLY A 83 0.57 -6.39 -0.39
CA GLY A 83 1.16 -7.03 -1.57
C GLY A 83 0.88 -8.53 -1.62
N VAL A 84 1.02 -9.23 -0.50
CA VAL A 84 0.74 -10.67 -0.41
C VAL A 84 -0.75 -10.97 -0.61
N LYS A 85 -1.63 -10.17 0.01
CA LYS A 85 -3.09 -10.37 -0.08
C LYS A 85 -3.63 -10.13 -1.49
N TYR A 86 -3.15 -9.09 -2.18
CA TYR A 86 -3.60 -8.78 -3.54
C TYR A 86 -2.95 -9.73 -4.57
N GLY A 87 -1.68 -10.10 -4.38
CA GLY A 87 -1.02 -11.10 -5.23
C GLY A 87 -1.74 -12.45 -5.26
N TYR A 88 -2.30 -12.90 -4.13
CA TYR A 88 -3.10 -14.13 -4.08
C TYR A 88 -4.47 -13.96 -4.76
N LYS A 89 -5.15 -12.83 -4.56
CA LYS A 89 -6.47 -12.56 -5.11
C LYS A 89 -6.47 -12.46 -6.64
N TYR A 90 -5.46 -11.83 -7.25
CA TYR A 90 -5.36 -11.75 -8.70
C TYR A 90 -4.96 -13.08 -9.33
N ARG A 91 -4.13 -13.90 -8.68
CA ARG A 91 -3.71 -15.21 -9.20
C ARG A 91 -4.89 -16.14 -9.51
N HIS A 92 -5.89 -16.20 -8.64
CA HIS A 92 -7.07 -17.06 -8.85
C HIS A 92 -7.95 -16.57 -9.99
N LYS A 93 -8.15 -15.25 -10.07
CA LYS A 93 -8.98 -14.63 -11.12
C LYS A 93 -8.43 -14.88 -12.53
N TRP A 94 -7.11 -14.78 -12.70
CA TRP A 94 -6.43 -15.09 -13.97
C TRP A 94 -6.55 -16.56 -14.36
N LYS A 95 -6.54 -17.48 -13.38
CA LYS A 95 -6.71 -18.93 -13.64
C LYS A 95 -8.10 -19.27 -14.14
N GLU A 96 -9.14 -18.65 -13.58
CA GLU A 96 -10.51 -18.84 -14.01
C GLU A 96 -10.72 -18.33 -15.45
N GLU A 97 -10.23 -17.13 -15.76
CA GLU A 97 -10.35 -16.55 -17.13
C GLU A 97 -9.59 -17.34 -18.21
N CYS A 98 -8.51 -18.05 -17.86
CA CYS A 98 -7.78 -18.91 -18.80
C CYS A 98 -8.39 -20.32 -18.95
N ASN A 99 -9.10 -20.82 -17.95
CA ASN A 99 -9.76 -22.13 -18.00
C ASN A 99 -11.15 -22.08 -18.67
N GLU A 100 -11.73 -20.89 -18.85
CA GLU A 100 -13.02 -20.68 -19.53
C GLU A 100 -12.85 -20.46 -21.05
N LYS A 101 -11.63 -20.60 -21.61
CA LYS A 101 -11.35 -20.53 -23.05
C LYS A 101 -10.88 -21.87 -23.59
#